data_AF-A0A359B1C3-F1
#
_entry.id   AF-A0A359B1C3-F1
#
_cell.length_a   1.000
_cell.length_b   1.000
_cell.length_c   1.000
_cell.angle_alpha   90.00
_cell.angle_beta   90.00
_cell.angle_gamma   90.00
#
_symmetry.space_group_name_H-M   'P 1'
#
loop_
_entity.id
_entity.type
_entity.pdbx_description
1 polymer ?
#
loop_
_entity_poly.entity_id
_entity_poly.type
_entity_poly.pdbx_seq_one_letter_code
_entity_poly.pdbx_strand_id
1 'polypeptide(L)'
;VNNCHKFPAEAFDRKRLSMQEITDDWSDLIALLKEINPEIKIIFTVSPIRHWKDGAHENTVSKSILQVSVEALMERFGDNVFYFPAYEIMMDELRDYRFYAGDMLHPSNLAIDYIWERFSDTYFSASTKEIIQEWETIRKALNHRPLHPENESYRDFLLLTRDKLRLFSNKYPFITCTKEIDDIDLLLTHQQV
;
A
#
# COMPACT_ATOMS: atom_id res chain seq x y z
N VAL A 1 -13.28 -17.77 0.85
CA VAL A 1 -13.28 -16.30 0.65
C VAL A 1 -12.81 -15.65 1.94
N ASN A 2 -11.78 -14.79 1.90
CA ASN A 2 -11.47 -13.94 3.06
C ASN A 2 -12.52 -12.83 3.09
N ASN A 3 -13.63 -13.05 3.80
CA ASN A 3 -14.69 -12.07 3.93
C ASN A 3 -14.55 -11.35 5.29
N CYS A 4 -14.83 -10.04 5.33
CA CYS A 4 -14.67 -9.20 6.52
C CYS A 4 -15.48 -9.69 7.72
N HIS A 5 -16.59 -10.39 7.47
CA HIS A 5 -17.51 -10.90 8.50
C HIS A 5 -17.23 -12.34 8.94
N LYS A 6 -16.17 -12.97 8.40
CA LYS A 6 -15.79 -14.37 8.64
C LYS A 6 -16.94 -15.38 8.49
N PHE A 7 -17.89 -15.12 7.59
CA PHE A 7 -18.94 -16.07 7.24
C PHE A 7 -18.36 -17.38 6.66
N PRO A 8 -19.06 -18.52 6.85
CA PRO A 8 -18.66 -19.81 6.29
C PRO A 8 -18.45 -19.74 4.77
N ALA A 9 -17.47 -20.49 4.25
CA ALA A 9 -17.17 -20.50 2.82
C ALA A 9 -18.35 -21.00 1.97
N GLU A 10 -19.17 -21.88 2.53
CA GLU A 10 -20.39 -22.44 1.92
C GLU A 10 -21.46 -21.37 1.65
N ALA A 11 -21.39 -20.21 2.31
CA ALA A 11 -22.31 -19.10 2.07
C ALA A 11 -21.95 -18.27 0.83
N PHE A 12 -20.91 -18.65 0.08
CA PHE A 12 -20.43 -17.90 -1.07
C PHE A 12 -20.37 -18.78 -2.32
N ASP A 13 -21.01 -18.29 -3.38
CA ASP A 13 -20.81 -18.81 -4.71
C ASP A 13 -19.51 -18.27 -5.30
N ARG A 14 -18.67 -19.21 -5.71
CA ARG A 14 -17.40 -18.87 -6.32
C ARG A 14 -17.54 -18.82 -7.84
N LYS A 15 -17.50 -17.61 -8.39
CA LYS A 15 -17.41 -17.38 -9.84
C LYS A 15 -16.23 -16.49 -10.18
N ARG A 16 -15.72 -16.67 -11.40
CA ARG A 16 -14.77 -15.73 -12.01
C ARG A 16 -15.59 -14.70 -12.76
N LEU A 17 -15.28 -13.44 -12.55
CA LEU A 17 -15.89 -12.35 -13.30
C LEU A 17 -15.35 -12.36 -14.72
N SER A 18 -16.23 -12.10 -15.68
CA SER A 18 -15.86 -11.80 -17.06
C SER A 18 -15.24 -10.39 -17.14
N MET A 19 -14.53 -10.14 -18.23
CA MET A 19 -14.03 -8.80 -18.54
C MET A 19 -15.18 -7.78 -18.53
N GLN A 20 -16.32 -8.12 -19.17
CA GLN A 20 -17.46 -7.22 -19.30
C GLN A 20 -18.06 -6.83 -17.93
N GLU A 21 -18.27 -7.81 -17.04
CA GLU A 21 -18.75 -7.56 -15.67
C GLU A 21 -17.81 -6.59 -14.94
N ILE A 22 -16.50 -6.78 -15.05
CA ILE A 22 -15.51 -5.91 -14.38
C ILE A 22 -15.53 -4.51 -15.00
N THR A 23 -15.51 -4.40 -16.33
CA THR A 23 -15.44 -3.10 -17.00
C THR A 23 -16.71 -2.29 -16.79
N ASP A 24 -17.89 -2.92 -16.74
CA ASP A 24 -19.15 -2.22 -16.52
C ASP A 24 -19.25 -1.69 -15.09
N ASP A 25 -19.01 -2.54 -14.09
CA ASP A 25 -19.04 -2.15 -12.68
C ASP A 25 -18.05 -1.01 -12.38
N TRP A 26 -16.83 -1.10 -12.92
CA TRP A 26 -15.84 -0.03 -12.76
C TRP A 26 -16.19 1.22 -13.55
N SER A 27 -16.79 1.11 -14.74
CA SER A 27 -17.18 2.28 -15.51
C SER A 27 -18.24 3.11 -14.79
N ASP A 28 -19.23 2.45 -14.19
CA ASP A 28 -20.28 3.11 -13.41
C ASP A 28 -19.68 3.82 -12.18
N LEU A 29 -18.79 3.14 -11.46
CA LEU A 29 -18.08 3.75 -10.33
C LEU A 29 -17.23 4.95 -10.75
N ILE A 30 -16.46 4.84 -11.84
CA ILE A 30 -15.61 5.92 -12.32
C ILE A 30 -16.46 7.12 -12.75
N ALA A 31 -17.60 6.89 -13.41
CA ALA A 31 -18.53 7.95 -13.78
C ALA A 31 -19.03 8.71 -12.53
N LEU A 32 -19.48 7.98 -11.50
CA LEU A 32 -19.92 8.57 -10.22
C LEU A 32 -18.79 9.36 -9.53
N LEU A 33 -17.58 8.82 -9.51
CA LEU A 33 -16.43 9.52 -8.93
C LEU A 33 -16.10 10.82 -9.69
N LYS A 34 -16.26 10.81 -11.02
CA LYS A 34 -16.03 12.00 -11.86
C LYS A 34 -17.13 13.07 -11.70
N GLU A 35 -18.35 12.69 -11.36
CA GLU A 35 -19.39 13.66 -10.99
C GLU A 35 -19.01 14.44 -9.72
N ILE A 36 -18.32 13.78 -8.77
CA ILE A 36 -17.86 14.41 -7.53
C ILE A 36 -16.55 15.18 -7.74
N ASN A 37 -15.60 14.60 -8.47
CA ASN A 37 -14.30 15.20 -8.76
C ASN A 37 -13.92 14.94 -10.24
N PRO A 38 -14.23 15.88 -11.15
CA PRO A 38 -13.92 15.74 -12.57
C PRO A 38 -12.43 15.51 -12.89
N GLU A 39 -11.54 16.02 -12.03
CA GLU A 39 -10.09 15.95 -12.18
C GLU A 39 -9.48 14.68 -11.56
N ILE A 40 -10.30 13.77 -11.00
CA ILE A 40 -9.80 12.55 -10.37
C ILE A 40 -8.95 11.74 -11.36
N LYS A 41 -7.80 11.27 -10.84
CA LYS A 41 -6.90 10.35 -11.54
C LYS A 41 -6.93 9.01 -10.80
N ILE A 42 -7.09 7.93 -11.55
CA ILE A 42 -7.22 6.58 -11.02
C ILE A 42 -6.07 5.75 -11.57
N ILE A 43 -5.33 5.12 -10.68
CA ILE A 43 -4.20 4.25 -11.04
C ILE A 43 -4.59 2.83 -10.65
N PHE A 44 -4.79 1.97 -11.64
CA PHE A 44 -4.96 0.54 -11.44
C PHE A 44 -3.61 -0.15 -11.33
N THR A 45 -3.58 -1.26 -10.60
CA THR A 45 -2.46 -2.19 -10.62
C THR A 45 -2.96 -3.61 -10.38
N VAL A 46 -2.35 -4.58 -11.04
CA VAL A 46 -2.63 -6.00 -10.78
C VAL A 46 -1.64 -6.48 -9.74
N SER A 47 -2.15 -7.07 -8.65
CA SER A 47 -1.28 -7.60 -7.59
C SER A 47 -0.35 -8.70 -8.12
N PRO A 48 0.95 -8.67 -7.79
CA PRO A 48 1.90 -9.72 -8.17
C PRO A 48 1.73 -11.04 -7.40
N ILE A 49 0.86 -11.09 -6.39
CA ILE A 49 0.67 -12.29 -5.55
C ILE A 49 0.09 -13.43 -6.38
N ARG A 50 0.66 -14.63 -6.20
CA ARG A 50 0.22 -15.87 -6.85
C ARG A 50 -0.91 -16.52 -6.06
N HIS A 51 -2.12 -16.56 -6.62
CA HIS A 51 -3.28 -17.23 -6.02
C HIS A 51 -3.31 -18.73 -6.34
N TRP A 52 -2.37 -19.47 -5.76
CA TRP A 52 -2.18 -20.88 -6.08
C TRP A 52 -3.28 -21.83 -5.59
N LYS A 53 -4.15 -21.38 -4.68
CA LYS A 53 -5.29 -22.17 -4.19
C LYS A 53 -6.22 -22.64 -5.32
N ASP A 54 -6.18 -21.97 -6.46
CA ASP A 54 -7.07 -22.22 -7.61
C ASP A 54 -6.33 -22.91 -8.77
N GLY A 55 -5.04 -23.18 -8.57
CA GLY A 55 -4.15 -23.65 -9.62
C GLY A 55 -3.49 -22.53 -10.40
N ALA A 56 -2.33 -22.84 -10.96
CA ALA A 56 -1.53 -21.88 -11.72
C ALA A 56 -2.25 -21.35 -12.96
N HIS A 57 -2.98 -22.22 -13.68
CA HIS A 57 -3.75 -21.81 -14.86
C HIS A 57 -4.82 -20.77 -14.51
N GLU A 58 -5.57 -21.00 -13.43
CA GLU A 58 -6.66 -20.10 -13.06
C GLU A 58 -6.18 -18.76 -12.51
N ASN A 59 -5.03 -18.76 -11.82
CA ASN A 59 -4.33 -17.53 -11.49
C ASN A 59 -3.97 -16.76 -12.76
N THR A 60 -3.34 -17.40 -13.74
CA THR A 60 -2.94 -16.75 -15.00
C THR A 60 -4.15 -16.17 -15.72
N VAL A 61 -5.19 -16.97 -15.96
CA VAL A 61 -6.39 -16.51 -16.68
C VAL A 61 -7.06 -15.35 -15.93
N SER A 62 -7.19 -15.44 -14.60
CA SER A 62 -7.81 -14.36 -13.82
C SER A 62 -7.00 -13.06 -13.88
N LYS A 63 -5.66 -13.12 -13.83
CA LYS A 63 -4.79 -11.95 -13.97
C LYS A 63 -4.87 -11.36 -15.38
N SER A 64 -4.93 -12.20 -16.41
CA SER A 64 -5.13 -11.73 -17.80
C SER A 64 -6.46 -11.03 -17.97
N ILE A 65 -7.56 -11.55 -17.39
CA ILE A 65 -8.87 -10.87 -17.43
C ILE A 65 -8.78 -9.48 -16.78
N LEU A 66 -8.11 -9.37 -15.62
CA LEU A 66 -7.91 -8.08 -14.96
C LEU A 66 -7.12 -7.10 -15.82
N GLN A 67 -6.02 -7.54 -16.45
CA GLN A 67 -5.21 -6.70 -17.33
C GLN A 67 -6.01 -6.18 -18.53
N VAL A 68 -6.71 -7.07 -19.23
CA VAL A 68 -7.54 -6.67 -20.39
C VAL A 68 -8.69 -5.74 -19.95
N SER A 69 -9.25 -5.94 -18.76
CA SER A 69 -10.28 -5.04 -18.21
C SER A 69 -9.73 -3.65 -17.92
N VAL A 70 -8.51 -3.56 -17.35
CA VAL A 70 -7.85 -2.28 -17.12
C VAL A 70 -7.54 -1.57 -18.44
N GLU A 71 -7.07 -2.28 -19.46
CA GLU A 71 -6.82 -1.71 -20.79
C GLU A 71 -8.10 -1.08 -21.36
N ALA A 72 -9.22 -1.79 -21.32
CA ALA A 72 -10.51 -1.27 -21.78
C ALA A 72 -10.98 -0.04 -20.98
N LEU A 73 -10.73 0.00 -19.66
CA LEU A 73 -11.01 1.18 -18.84
C LEU A 73 -10.11 2.36 -19.20
N MET A 74 -8.83 2.12 -19.49
CA MET A 74 -7.91 3.16 -19.96
C MET A 74 -8.34 3.72 -21.32
N GLU A 75 -8.72 2.87 -22.28
CA GLU A 75 -9.26 3.31 -23.57
C GLU A 75 -10.54 4.15 -23.42
N ARG A 76 -11.43 3.74 -22.50
CA ARG A 76 -12.72 4.41 -22.28
C ARG A 76 -12.60 5.76 -21.57
N PHE A 77 -11.70 5.88 -20.60
CA PHE A 77 -11.59 7.07 -19.74
C PHE A 77 -10.35 7.94 -20.01
N GLY A 78 -9.48 7.52 -20.92
CA GLY A 78 -8.31 8.27 -21.39
C GLY A 78 -7.40 8.71 -20.25
N ASP A 79 -7.00 9.99 -20.28
CA ASP A 79 -6.01 10.59 -19.37
C ASP A 79 -6.42 10.65 -17.89
N ASN A 80 -7.56 10.09 -17.50
CA ASN A 80 -7.97 9.95 -16.10
C ASN A 80 -7.63 8.58 -15.50
N VAL A 81 -7.35 7.57 -16.33
CA VAL A 81 -7.13 6.20 -15.88
C VAL A 81 -5.77 5.72 -16.35
N PHE A 82 -5.00 5.17 -15.42
CA PHE A 82 -3.63 4.70 -15.66
C PHE A 82 -3.44 3.30 -15.11
N TYR A 83 -2.40 2.63 -15.59
CA TYR A 83 -1.95 1.35 -15.06
C TYR A 83 -0.52 1.46 -14.53
N PHE A 84 -0.30 0.98 -13.31
CA PHE A 84 1.02 0.77 -12.74
C PHE A 84 1.40 -0.73 -12.78
N PRO A 85 2.53 -1.11 -13.42
CA PRO A 85 2.84 -2.49 -13.76
C PRO A 85 3.52 -3.28 -12.62
N ALA A 86 2.93 -3.32 -11.42
CA ALA A 86 3.50 -4.05 -10.29
C ALA A 86 3.59 -5.57 -10.54
N TYR A 87 2.62 -6.15 -11.26
CA TYR A 87 2.62 -7.56 -11.65
C TYR A 87 3.80 -7.86 -12.57
N GLU A 88 3.97 -7.06 -13.61
CA GLU A 88 5.02 -7.22 -14.62
C GLU A 88 6.39 -6.97 -14.02
N ILE A 89 6.57 -5.96 -13.16
CA ILE A 89 7.83 -5.76 -12.44
C ILE A 89 8.20 -7.02 -11.66
N MET A 90 7.25 -7.63 -10.95
CA MET A 90 7.51 -8.86 -10.22
C MET A 90 7.85 -10.03 -11.14
N MET A 91 7.11 -10.21 -12.24
CA MET A 91 7.26 -11.35 -13.13
C MET A 91 8.46 -11.22 -14.07
N ASP A 92 8.85 -10.00 -14.45
CA ASP A 92 9.80 -9.73 -15.52
C ASP A 92 11.11 -9.08 -15.04
N GLU A 93 11.08 -8.18 -14.07
CA GLU A 93 12.29 -7.57 -13.50
C GLU A 93 12.82 -8.36 -12.30
N LEU A 94 11.93 -8.84 -11.43
CA LEU A 94 12.24 -9.51 -10.16
C LEU A 94 12.10 -11.03 -10.22
N ARG A 95 12.70 -11.65 -11.24
CA ARG A 95 12.51 -13.08 -11.58
C ARG A 95 13.09 -14.09 -10.58
N ASP A 96 14.05 -13.67 -9.77
CA ASP A 96 14.78 -14.54 -8.85
C ASP A 96 13.94 -14.92 -7.61
N TYR A 97 14.07 -16.16 -7.12
CA TYR A 97 13.40 -16.64 -5.92
C TYR A 97 13.66 -15.78 -4.67
N ARG A 98 14.78 -15.04 -4.60
CA ARG A 98 15.05 -14.06 -3.52
C ARG A 98 13.98 -12.97 -3.38
N PHE A 99 13.21 -12.74 -4.43
CA PHE A 99 12.13 -11.75 -4.46
C PHE A 99 10.80 -12.33 -3.98
N TYR A 100 10.74 -13.61 -3.65
CA TYR A 100 9.58 -14.23 -3.03
C TYR A 100 9.81 -14.43 -1.53
N ALA A 101 8.75 -14.28 -0.75
CA ALA A 101 8.73 -14.64 0.67
C ALA A 101 8.86 -16.16 0.84
N GLY A 102 9.00 -16.62 2.09
CA GLY A 102 9.20 -18.05 2.39
C GLY A 102 8.07 -18.98 1.91
N ASP A 103 6.89 -18.44 1.61
CA ASP A 103 5.77 -19.21 1.05
C ASP A 103 5.79 -19.32 -0.49
N MET A 104 6.73 -18.65 -1.16
CA MET A 104 6.90 -18.63 -2.61
C MET A 104 5.71 -18.01 -3.38
N LEU A 105 4.77 -17.37 -2.69
CA LEU A 105 3.55 -16.78 -3.27
C LEU A 105 3.53 -15.25 -3.14
N HIS A 106 3.99 -14.75 -2.01
CA HIS A 106 4.06 -13.31 -1.74
C HIS A 106 5.42 -12.75 -2.15
N PRO A 107 5.48 -11.46 -2.56
CA PRO A 107 6.75 -10.76 -2.70
C PRO A 107 7.49 -10.69 -1.36
N SER A 108 8.82 -10.79 -1.39
CA SER A 108 9.67 -10.51 -0.23
C SER A 108 9.72 -9.00 0.06
N ASN A 109 10.17 -8.62 1.26
CA ASN A 109 10.33 -7.19 1.60
C ASN A 109 11.21 -6.45 0.58
N LEU A 110 12.26 -7.08 0.08
CA LEU A 110 13.12 -6.51 -0.97
C LEU A 110 12.34 -6.21 -2.25
N ALA A 111 11.43 -7.11 -2.66
CA ALA A 111 10.60 -6.90 -3.84
C ALA A 111 9.55 -5.80 -3.60
N ILE A 112 8.96 -5.75 -2.41
CA ILE A 112 8.01 -4.69 -2.02
C ILE A 112 8.71 -3.33 -2.08
N ASP A 113 9.90 -3.21 -1.48
CA ASP A 113 10.67 -1.97 -1.46
C ASP A 113 11.02 -1.51 -2.88
N TYR A 114 11.42 -2.44 -3.76
CA TYR A 114 11.73 -2.14 -5.15
C TYR A 114 10.49 -1.67 -5.94
N ILE A 115 9.36 -2.35 -5.81
CA ILE A 115 8.11 -1.96 -6.47
C ILE A 115 7.66 -0.57 -5.96
N TRP A 116 7.82 -0.32 -4.66
CA TRP A 116 7.51 0.97 -4.05
C TRP A 116 8.41 2.10 -4.56
N GLU A 117 9.70 1.82 -4.76
CA GLU A 117 10.65 2.75 -5.39
C GLU A 117 10.20 3.11 -6.81
N ARG A 118 9.88 2.11 -7.65
CA ARG A 118 9.36 2.34 -9.02
C ARG A 118 8.07 3.15 -9.02
N PHE A 119 7.16 2.88 -8.10
CA PHE A 119 5.92 3.63 -7.96
C PHE A 119 6.19 5.09 -7.58
N SER A 120 7.03 5.29 -6.57
CA SER A 120 7.43 6.62 -6.07
C SER A 120 8.12 7.43 -7.16
N ASP A 121 8.98 6.81 -7.95
CA ASP A 121 9.68 7.47 -9.05
C ASP A 121 8.78 7.89 -10.19
N THR A 122 7.70 7.14 -10.40
CA THR A 122 6.73 7.42 -11.46
C THR A 122 5.75 8.52 -11.07
N TYR A 123 5.25 8.50 -9.82
CA TYR A 123 4.08 9.32 -9.44
C TYR A 123 4.35 10.40 -8.40
N PHE A 124 5.47 10.36 -7.66
CA PHE A 124 5.71 11.34 -6.60
C PHE A 124 6.51 12.54 -7.10
N SER A 125 6.03 13.73 -6.76
CA SER A 125 6.80 14.97 -6.90
C SER A 125 8.05 14.94 -6.02
N ALA A 126 9.04 15.77 -6.35
CA ALA A 126 10.23 15.95 -5.50
C ALA A 126 9.84 16.32 -4.05
N SER A 127 8.88 17.23 -3.89
CA SER A 127 8.36 17.61 -2.56
C SER A 127 7.73 16.44 -1.79
N THR A 128 7.03 15.54 -2.48
CA THR A 128 6.45 14.34 -1.85
C THR A 128 7.54 13.38 -1.41
N LYS A 129 8.59 13.20 -2.23
CA LYS A 129 9.73 12.36 -1.87
C LYS A 129 10.49 12.90 -0.66
N GLU A 130 10.66 14.23 -0.57
CA GLU A 130 11.25 14.88 0.62
C GLU A 130 10.45 14.62 1.90
N ILE A 131 9.11 14.79 1.83
CA ILE A 131 8.21 14.49 2.97
C ILE A 131 8.38 13.03 3.42
N ILE A 132 8.38 12.09 2.47
CA ILE A 132 8.52 10.66 2.77
C ILE A 132 9.87 10.36 3.42
N GLN A 133 10.97 10.95 2.95
CA GLN A 133 12.29 10.75 3.53
C GLN A 133 12.37 11.26 4.98
N GLU A 134 11.79 12.43 5.26
CA GLU A 134 11.71 12.97 6.63
C GLU A 134 10.84 12.06 7.52
N TRP A 135 9.69 11.62 7.02
CA TRP A 135 8.80 10.72 7.73
C TRP A 135 9.44 9.37 8.02
N GLU A 136 10.20 8.77 7.09
CA GLU A 136 10.87 7.49 7.30
C GLU A 136 11.84 7.51 8.48
N THR A 137 12.50 8.65 8.72
CA THR A 137 13.36 8.84 9.89
C THR A 137 12.56 8.77 11.19
N ILE A 138 11.38 9.39 11.21
CA ILE A 138 10.46 9.37 12.36
C ILE A 138 9.86 7.98 12.53
N ARG A 139 9.38 7.34 11.45
CA ARG A 139 8.81 6.00 11.44
C ARG A 139 9.78 4.96 11.99
N LYS A 140 11.08 5.06 11.64
CA LYS A 140 12.12 4.18 12.20
C LYS A 140 12.31 4.39 13.71
N ALA A 141 12.25 5.63 14.17
CA ALA A 141 12.32 5.95 15.59
C ALA A 141 11.09 5.40 16.36
N LEU A 142 9.89 5.56 15.81
CA LEU A 142 8.64 5.03 16.37
C LEU A 142 8.64 3.49 16.49
N ASN A 143 9.23 2.81 15.52
CA ASN A 143 9.33 1.33 15.53
C ASN A 143 10.51 0.80 16.37
N HIS A 144 11.33 1.68 16.97
CA HIS A 144 12.45 1.24 17.80
C HIS A 144 11.94 0.55 19.07
N ARG A 145 12.42 -0.68 19.30
CA ARG A 145 12.12 -1.46 20.50
C ARG A 145 13.32 -1.38 21.46
N PRO A 146 13.22 -0.66 22.59
CA PRO A 146 14.33 -0.54 23.54
C PRO A 146 14.62 -1.89 24.23
N LEU A 147 15.88 -2.17 24.49
CA LEU A 147 16.30 -3.34 25.30
C LEU A 147 16.10 -3.09 26.80
N HIS A 148 16.21 -1.84 27.24
CA HIS A 148 16.05 -1.38 28.62
C HIS A 148 15.10 -0.16 28.66
N PRO A 149 13.77 -0.39 28.63
CA PRO A 149 12.76 0.68 28.62
C PRO A 149 12.79 1.59 29.86
N GLU A 150 13.41 1.15 30.95
CA GLU A 150 13.51 1.89 32.22
C GLU A 150 14.63 2.95 32.25
N ASN A 151 15.51 2.97 31.25
CA ASN A 151 16.68 3.84 31.26
C ASN A 151 16.36 5.29 30.85
N GLU A 152 17.06 6.24 31.48
CA GLU A 152 17.00 7.67 31.15
C GLU A 152 17.30 7.96 29.68
N SER A 153 18.21 7.19 29.07
CA SER A 153 18.52 7.31 27.64
C SER A 153 17.35 6.98 26.72
N TYR A 154 16.45 6.06 27.11
CA TYR A 154 15.24 5.78 26.34
C TYR A 154 14.21 6.90 26.50
N ARG A 155 14.13 7.51 27.69
CA ARG A 155 13.30 8.70 27.92
C ARG A 155 13.73 9.88 27.05
N ASP A 156 15.02 10.16 26.98
CA ASP A 156 15.58 11.21 26.12
C ASP A 156 15.29 10.93 24.65
N PHE A 157 15.42 9.66 24.22
CA PHE A 157 15.05 9.23 22.88
C PHE A 157 13.56 9.48 22.56
N LEU A 158 12.66 9.19 23.49
CA LEU A 158 11.23 9.45 23.33
C LEU A 158 10.94 10.95 23.22
N LEU A 159 11.54 11.79 24.07
CA LEU A 159 11.41 13.24 24.01
C LEU A 159 11.88 13.79 22.65
N LEU A 160 13.06 13.36 22.18
CA LEU A 160 13.59 13.73 20.87
C LEU A 160 12.67 13.29 19.72
N THR A 161 12.08 12.09 19.83
CA THR A 161 11.16 11.56 18.80
C THR A 161 9.86 12.36 18.77
N ARG A 162 9.32 12.72 19.94
CA ARG A 162 8.14 13.60 20.05
C ARG A 162 8.41 14.98 19.46
N ASP A 163 9.57 15.57 19.74
CA ASP A 163 9.92 16.89 19.21
C ASP A 163 10.07 16.85 17.68
N LYS A 164 10.64 15.78 17.12
CA LYS A 164 10.66 15.54 15.67
C LYS A 164 9.24 15.44 15.08
N LEU A 165 8.32 14.73 15.72
CA LEU A 165 6.92 14.64 15.29
C LEU A 165 6.25 16.02 15.28
N ARG A 166 6.45 16.82 16.33
CA ARG A 166 5.90 18.18 16.41
C ARG A 166 6.46 19.08 15.33
N LEU A 167 7.77 19.03 15.09
CA LEU A 167 8.41 19.79 14.00
C LEU A 167 7.89 19.36 12.63
N PHE A 168 7.74 18.05 12.39
CA PHE A 168 7.20 17.51 11.15
C PHE A 168 5.74 17.94 10.92
N SER A 169 4.88 17.82 11.94
CA SER A 169 3.48 18.24 11.85
C SER A 169 3.34 19.75 11.65
N ASN A 170 4.20 20.57 12.26
CA ASN A 170 4.23 22.01 12.01
C ASN A 170 4.70 22.35 10.59
N LYS A 171 5.66 21.60 10.05
CA LYS A 171 6.16 21.79 8.69
C LYS A 171 5.16 21.33 7.64
N TYR A 172 4.37 20.29 7.94
CA TYR A 172 3.34 19.72 7.07
C TYR A 172 1.98 19.67 7.77
N PRO A 173 1.27 20.82 7.93
CA PRO A 173 0.04 20.89 8.72
C PRO A 173 -1.12 20.02 8.21
N PHE A 174 -1.04 19.56 6.95
CA PHE A 174 -2.00 18.66 6.34
C PHE A 174 -1.75 17.18 6.69
N ILE A 175 -0.64 16.85 7.38
CA ILE A 175 -0.35 15.51 7.88
C ILE A 175 -0.54 15.52 9.40
N THR A 176 -1.48 14.70 9.86
CA THR A 176 -1.79 14.57 11.29
C THR A 176 -0.87 13.54 11.94
N CYS A 177 -0.21 13.93 13.04
CA CYS A 177 0.64 13.05 13.85
C CYS A 177 0.11 12.87 15.28
N THR A 178 -1.15 13.23 15.53
CA THR A 178 -1.75 13.26 16.88
C THR A 178 -1.64 11.90 17.57
N LYS A 179 -1.98 10.83 16.87
CA LYS A 179 -1.92 9.48 17.42
C LYS A 179 -0.49 9.11 17.84
N GLU A 180 0.49 9.34 16.98
CA GLU A 180 1.89 9.03 17.25
C GLU A 180 2.45 9.85 18.41
N ILE A 181 2.02 11.11 18.55
CA ILE A 181 2.39 11.97 19.67
C ILE A 181 1.76 11.45 20.97
N ASP A 182 0.47 11.11 20.95
CA ASP A 182 -0.25 10.57 22.10
C ASP A 182 0.36 9.24 22.58
N ASP A 183 0.74 8.36 21.65
CA ASP A 183 1.40 7.09 21.94
C ASP A 183 2.75 7.32 22.66
N ILE A 184 3.55 8.31 22.23
CA ILE A 184 4.81 8.66 22.90
C ILE A 184 4.57 9.30 24.27
N ASP A 185 3.61 10.22 24.38
CA ASP A 185 3.31 10.90 25.65
C ASP A 185 2.79 9.89 26.70
N LEU A 186 2.06 8.85 26.28
CA LEU A 186 1.69 7.72 27.13
C LEU A 186 2.93 6.96 27.64
N LEU A 187 3.87 6.60 26.74
CA LEU A 187 5.12 5.92 27.12
C LEU A 187 5.96 6.76 28.10
N LEU A 188 6.07 8.07 27.87
CA LEU A 188 6.78 9.00 28.74
C LEU A 188 6.14 9.09 30.14
N THR A 189 4.81 8.96 30.23
CA THR A 189 4.09 8.96 31.52
C THR A 189 4.42 7.70 32.32
N HIS A 190 4.52 6.54 31.66
CA HIS A 190 4.89 5.28 32.30
C HIS A 190 6.34 5.22 32.80
N GLN A 191 7.23 6.10 32.33
CA GLN A 191 8.62 6.22 32.81
C GLN A 191 8.80 7.20 33.98
N GLN A 192 7.73 7.86 34.46
CA GLN A 192 7.79 8.77 35.62
C GLN A 192 7.48 8.08 36.96
N VAL A 193 7.10 6.80 36.93
CA VAL A 193 6.78 5.94 38.08
C VAL A 193 7.90 4.94 38.29
#